data_AF-A0A2E7MX53-F1
#
_entry.id   AF-A0A2E7MX53-F1
#
_cell.length_a   1.000
_cell.length_b   1.000
_cell.length_c   1.000
_cell.angle_alpha   90.00
_cell.angle_beta   90.00
_cell.angle_gamma   90.00
#
_symmetry.space_group_name_H-M   'P 1'
#
loop_
_entity.id
_entity.type
_entity.pdbx_description
1 polymer ?
#
loop_
_entity_poly.entity_id
_entity_poly.type
_entity_poly.pdbx_seq_one_letter_code
_entity_poly.pdbx_strand_id
1 'polypeptide(L)'
;MSKVSGGKKQIRSLRGKVVDMDLLRKRNELTPAVGNARVNARGDELGPGGKIIRKREEIVAEHYATAGTVSHESGAPEPTQEVVQEEQQPAVAKKTKKVKVKADPVVEAQPELTEEEQEMMAEAEADDEWIEDADGNFVKKQGD
;
A
#
# COMPACT_ATOMS: atom_id res chain seq x y z
N MET A 1 10.75 -15.48 20.63
CA MET A 1 9.27 -15.48 20.44
C MET A 1 8.92 -14.28 19.58
N SER A 2 8.49 -14.51 18.34
CA SER A 2 8.23 -13.44 17.37
C SER A 2 7.05 -12.57 17.80
N LYS A 3 7.26 -11.25 17.82
CA LYS A 3 6.28 -10.24 18.19
C LYS A 3 5.15 -10.24 17.14
N VAL A 4 4.00 -10.83 17.49
CA VAL A 4 2.83 -10.87 16.60
C VAL A 4 2.33 -9.44 16.42
N SER A 5 2.39 -8.92 15.18
CA SER A 5 1.91 -7.58 14.85
C SER A 5 0.42 -7.47 15.18
N GLY A 6 0.07 -6.65 16.17
CA GLY A 6 -1.29 -6.56 16.74
C GLY A 6 -2.40 -6.04 15.83
N GLY A 7 -2.11 -5.73 14.55
CA GLY A 7 -3.09 -5.21 13.60
C GLY A 7 -3.73 -6.23 12.66
N LYS A 8 -3.14 -7.43 12.49
CA LYS A 8 -3.62 -8.42 11.51
C LYS A 8 -4.52 -9.45 12.17
N LYS A 9 -5.79 -9.50 11.76
CA LYS A 9 -6.77 -10.48 12.23
C LYS A 9 -6.38 -11.88 11.72
N GLN A 10 -5.65 -12.64 12.53
CA GLN A 10 -5.36 -14.04 12.25
C GLN A 10 -6.63 -14.87 12.40
N ILE A 11 -7.04 -15.52 11.31
CA ILE A 11 -8.17 -16.46 11.32
C ILE A 11 -7.59 -17.87 11.37
N ARG A 12 -8.21 -18.76 12.15
CA ARG A 12 -7.76 -20.15 12.30
C ARG A 12 -8.75 -21.08 11.63
N SER A 13 -8.25 -22.05 10.89
CA SER A 13 -9.06 -23.10 10.26
C SER A 13 -9.60 -24.08 11.30
N LEU A 14 -10.59 -24.88 10.91
CA LEU A 14 -11.15 -25.97 11.73
C LEU A 14 -10.09 -26.99 12.18
N ARG A 15 -9.02 -27.19 11.39
CA ARG A 15 -7.90 -28.08 11.71
C ARG A 15 -6.82 -27.42 12.57
N GLY A 16 -7.06 -26.21 13.05
CA GLY A 16 -6.09 -25.48 13.85
C GLY A 16 -4.89 -24.93 13.07
N LYS A 17 -4.95 -24.81 11.74
CA LYS A 17 -3.92 -24.06 10.98
C LYS A 17 -4.25 -22.58 10.97
N VAL A 18 -3.27 -21.72 11.23
CA VAL A 18 -3.41 -20.26 11.07
C VAL A 18 -3.50 -19.95 9.58
N VAL A 19 -4.49 -19.14 9.21
CA VAL A 19 -4.78 -18.74 7.85
C VAL A 19 -4.48 -17.25 7.73
N ASP A 20 -3.48 -16.93 6.93
CA ASP A 20 -3.18 -15.55 6.53
C ASP A 20 -4.04 -15.19 5.30
N MET A 21 -5.07 -14.37 5.53
CA MET A 21 -6.00 -13.96 4.48
C MET A 21 -5.36 -13.06 3.43
N ASP A 22 -4.38 -12.24 3.81
CA ASP A 22 -3.71 -11.33 2.87
C ASP A 22 -2.77 -12.12 1.96
N LEU A 23 -2.07 -13.10 2.52
CA LEU A 23 -1.23 -14.02 1.75
C LEU A 23 -2.06 -14.84 0.75
N LEU A 24 -3.22 -15.34 1.17
CA LEU A 24 -4.11 -16.10 0.31
C LEU A 24 -4.71 -15.26 -0.82
N ARG A 25 -5.08 -14.01 -0.54
CA ARG A 25 -5.58 -13.08 -1.57
C ARG A 25 -4.52 -12.82 -2.65
N LYS A 26 -3.27 -12.58 -2.24
CA LYS A 26 -2.14 -12.38 -3.17
C LYS A 26 -1.82 -13.63 -3.99
N ARG A 27 -1.81 -14.81 -3.36
CA ARG A 27 -1.57 -16.06 -4.10
C ARG A 27 -2.64 -16.37 -5.14
N ASN A 28 -3.88 -15.95 -4.86
CA ASN A 28 -5.03 -16.32 -5.66
C ASN A 28 -5.60 -15.13 -6.45
N GLU A 29 -4.79 -14.13 -6.79
CA GLU A 29 -5.23 -12.91 -7.48
C GLU A 29 -6.03 -13.19 -8.76
N LEU A 30 -5.55 -14.13 -9.57
CA LEU A 30 -6.17 -14.52 -10.85
C LEU A 30 -7.31 -15.53 -10.68
N THR A 31 -7.57 -16.00 -9.47
CA THR A 31 -8.63 -16.96 -9.22
C THR A 31 -9.98 -16.25 -9.28
N PRO A 32 -10.97 -16.81 -9.99
CA PRO A 32 -12.32 -16.25 -10.01
C PRO A 32 -12.87 -16.16 -8.58
N ALA A 33 -13.52 -15.04 -8.28
CA ALA A 33 -14.14 -14.84 -6.98
C ALA A 33 -15.27 -15.86 -6.77
N VAL A 34 -15.41 -16.31 -5.53
CA VAL A 34 -16.49 -17.21 -5.15
C VAL A 34 -17.79 -16.40 -5.08
N GLY A 35 -18.82 -16.80 -5.83
CA GLY A 35 -20.15 -16.19 -5.81
C GLY A 35 -20.63 -15.75 -7.19
N ASN A 36 -21.64 -14.87 -7.24
CA ASN A 36 -22.24 -14.40 -8.49
C ASN A 36 -21.52 -13.17 -9.08
N ALA A 37 -20.47 -12.69 -8.42
CA ALA A 37 -19.68 -11.57 -8.92
C ALA A 37 -18.77 -12.05 -10.06
N ARG A 38 -18.87 -11.41 -11.22
CA ARG A 38 -18.04 -11.70 -12.40
C ARG A 38 -16.66 -11.05 -12.25
N VAL A 39 -15.97 -11.29 -11.14
CA VAL A 39 -14.65 -10.69 -10.83
C VAL A 39 -13.67 -11.74 -10.31
N ASN A 40 -12.37 -11.45 -10.33
CA ASN A 40 -11.36 -12.27 -9.65
C ASN A 40 -11.07 -11.73 -8.23
N ALA A 41 -10.19 -12.40 -7.49
CA ALA A 41 -9.79 -11.95 -6.16
C ALA A 41 -9.02 -10.60 -6.19
N ARG A 42 -8.35 -10.28 -7.30
CA ARG A 42 -7.73 -8.97 -7.54
C ARG A 42 -8.76 -7.86 -7.74
N GLY A 43 -9.96 -8.17 -8.21
CA GLY A 43 -11.04 -7.23 -8.53
C GLY A 43 -11.16 -6.85 -10.01
N ASP A 44 -10.49 -7.57 -10.91
CA ASP A 44 -10.66 -7.45 -12.35
C ASP A 44 -11.97 -8.12 -12.78
N GLU A 45 -12.64 -7.56 -13.79
CA GLU A 45 -13.88 -8.10 -14.33
C GLU A 45 -13.60 -9.28 -15.27
N LEU A 46 -14.28 -10.40 -15.02
CA LEU A 46 -14.17 -11.64 -15.77
C LEU A 46 -15.33 -11.82 -16.75
N GLY A 47 -14.94 -12.11 -17.98
CA GLY A 47 -15.81 -12.48 -19.08
C GLY A 47 -16.18 -13.96 -19.13
N PRO A 48 -17.00 -14.35 -20.12
CA PRO A 48 -17.24 -15.75 -20.42
C PRO A 48 -15.90 -16.47 -20.68
N GLY A 49 -15.70 -17.60 -20.00
CA GLY A 49 -14.43 -18.35 -20.07
C GLY A 49 -13.31 -17.83 -19.16
N GLY A 50 -13.61 -16.95 -18.20
CA GLY A 50 -12.65 -16.52 -17.17
C GLY A 50 -11.56 -15.57 -17.68
N LYS A 51 -11.75 -14.97 -18.87
CA LYS A 51 -10.83 -13.98 -19.44
C LYS A 51 -11.08 -12.61 -18.80
N ILE A 52 -10.02 -11.86 -18.53
CA ILE A 52 -10.11 -10.50 -17.98
C ILE A 52 -10.61 -9.55 -19.08
N ILE A 53 -11.78 -8.93 -18.87
CA ILE A 53 -12.35 -7.93 -19.80
C ILE A 53 -11.89 -6.53 -19.41
N ARG A 54 -11.96 -6.19 -18.12
CA ARG A 54 -11.54 -4.90 -17.56
C ARG A 54 -10.68 -5.11 -16.33
N LYS A 55 -9.61 -4.34 -16.20
CA LYS A 55 -8.76 -4.40 -15.02
C LYS A 55 -9.37 -3.60 -13.88
N ARG A 56 -9.04 -3.98 -12.64
CA ARG A 56 -9.46 -3.24 -11.44
C ARG A 56 -9.09 -1.77 -11.50
N GLU A 57 -7.87 -1.48 -11.95
CA GLU A 57 -7.32 -0.12 -12.02
C GLU A 57 -8.17 0.77 -12.94
N GLU A 58 -8.56 0.24 -14.10
CA GLU A 58 -9.42 0.91 -15.08
C GLU A 58 -10.83 1.13 -14.52
N ILE A 59 -11.43 0.10 -13.90
CA ILE A 59 -12.78 0.20 -13.28
C ILE A 59 -12.80 1.28 -12.20
N VAL A 60 -11.77 1.33 -11.35
CA VAL A 60 -11.67 2.33 -10.29
C VAL A 60 -11.47 3.73 -10.86
N ALA A 61 -10.60 3.88 -11.86
CA ALA A 61 -10.37 5.15 -12.53
C ALA A 61 -11.64 5.68 -13.21
N GLU A 62 -12.36 4.82 -13.95
CA GLU A 62 -13.64 5.13 -14.60
C GLU A 62 -14.69 5.58 -13.57
N HIS A 63 -14.79 4.88 -12.44
CA HIS A 63 -15.74 5.22 -11.39
C HIS A 63 -15.48 6.63 -10.85
N TYR A 64 -14.24 6.99 -10.52
CA TYR A 64 -13.92 8.32 -10.01
C TYR A 64 -14.01 9.42 -11.08
N ALA A 65 -13.68 9.12 -12.33
CA ALA A 65 -13.85 10.05 -13.44
C ALA A 65 -15.33 10.39 -13.67
N THR A 66 -16.22 9.41 -13.54
CA THR A 66 -17.66 9.57 -13.79
C THR A 66 -18.40 10.09 -12.56
N ALA A 67 -18.00 9.67 -11.34
CA ALA A 67 -18.65 10.07 -10.09
C ALA A 67 -18.54 11.59 -9.82
N GLY A 68 -17.49 12.24 -10.33
CA GLY A 68 -17.34 13.70 -10.26
C GLY A 68 -18.24 14.49 -11.22
N THR A 69 -18.85 13.82 -12.21
CA THR A 69 -19.65 14.45 -13.27
C THR A 69 -21.13 14.12 -13.18
N VAL A 70 -21.57 13.40 -12.15
CA VAL A 70 -22.99 13.04 -12.00
C VAL A 70 -23.78 14.26 -11.53
N SER A 71 -24.22 15.06 -12.49
CA SER A 71 -25.27 16.06 -12.29
C SER A 71 -26.54 15.33 -11.89
N HIS A 72 -27.07 15.65 -10.71
CA HIS A 72 -28.29 15.06 -10.18
C HIS A 72 -29.49 15.57 -10.99
N GLU A 73 -29.88 14.86 -12.05
CA GLU A 73 -31.05 15.24 -12.83
C GLU A 73 -32.34 14.74 -12.16
N SER A 74 -33.05 15.70 -11.54
CA SER A 74 -34.48 15.71 -11.17
C SER A 74 -34.90 14.95 -9.89
N GLY A 75 -35.40 15.58 -8.82
CA GLY A 75 -35.75 17.00 -8.70
C GLY A 75 -36.14 17.52 -7.31
N ALA A 76 -36.19 18.86 -7.27
CA ALA A 76 -36.68 19.86 -6.29
C ALA A 76 -35.61 20.93 -5.97
N PRO A 77 -36.00 22.20 -5.80
CA PRO A 77 -35.53 23.31 -6.65
C PRO A 77 -34.38 24.16 -6.09
N GLU A 78 -33.56 24.68 -7.00
CA GLU A 78 -32.76 25.92 -6.83
C GLU A 78 -33.54 27.13 -7.40
N PRO A 79 -33.16 28.42 -7.18
CA PRO A 79 -31.93 28.95 -6.57
C PRO A 79 -32.12 30.16 -5.61
N THR A 80 -31.14 30.44 -4.74
CA THR A 80 -30.75 31.84 -4.44
C THR A 80 -29.25 31.95 -4.18
N GLN A 81 -28.62 32.82 -4.97
CA GLN A 81 -27.23 33.22 -4.87
C GLN A 81 -27.05 34.24 -3.73
N GLU A 82 -26.03 34.08 -2.90
CA GLU A 82 -25.32 35.23 -2.30
C GLU A 82 -23.82 34.97 -2.35
N VAL A 83 -23.16 35.78 -3.17
CA VAL A 83 -21.72 36.08 -3.12
C VAL A 83 -21.47 36.91 -1.86
N VAL A 84 -20.36 36.71 -1.14
CA VAL A 84 -19.47 37.76 -0.56
C VAL A 84 -18.39 37.16 0.38
N GLN A 85 -17.14 37.30 -0.07
CA GLN A 85 -15.89 37.74 0.60
C GLN A 85 -15.39 37.14 1.92
N GLU A 86 -14.14 36.66 1.83
CA GLU A 86 -12.92 37.00 2.61
C GLU A 86 -12.98 37.31 4.12
N GLU A 87 -12.04 36.66 4.85
CA GLU A 87 -11.55 36.90 6.22
C GLU A 87 -12.55 36.94 7.39
N GLN A 88 -12.41 35.97 8.31
CA GLN A 88 -12.10 36.22 9.73
C GLN A 88 -12.05 34.91 10.55
N GLN A 89 -10.95 34.71 11.28
CA GLN A 89 -10.89 33.78 12.43
C GLN A 89 -11.87 34.26 13.53
N PRO A 90 -12.43 33.37 14.36
CA PRO A 90 -11.90 33.31 15.73
C PRO A 90 -11.96 31.93 16.42
N ALA A 91 -11.12 31.82 17.44
CA ALA A 91 -10.90 30.69 18.32
C ALA A 91 -12.06 30.36 19.28
N VAL A 92 -12.16 29.09 19.71
CA VAL A 92 -12.40 28.73 21.13
C VAL A 92 -11.89 27.31 21.49
N ALA A 93 -10.67 27.28 22.04
CA ALA A 93 -10.36 26.73 23.37
C ALA A 93 -10.75 25.29 23.82
N LYS A 94 -9.67 24.51 24.04
CA LYS A 94 -9.37 23.61 25.21
C LYS A 94 -9.96 22.18 25.14
N LYS A 95 -9.23 21.08 25.39
CA LYS A 95 -8.05 20.83 26.25
C LYS A 95 -7.15 19.72 25.68
N THR A 96 -5.89 20.05 25.41
CA THR A 96 -4.79 19.09 25.25
C THR A 96 -4.07 18.91 26.59
N LYS A 97 -3.80 17.66 26.96
CA LYS A 97 -3.09 17.29 28.21
C LYS A 97 -1.58 17.33 27.92
N LYS A 98 -0.87 18.18 28.66
CA LYS A 98 0.60 18.37 28.63
C LYS A 98 1.34 17.06 28.95
N VAL A 99 2.33 16.71 28.14
CA VAL A 99 3.56 16.05 28.61
C VAL A 99 4.74 16.90 28.13
N LYS A 100 5.68 17.07 29.05
CA LYS A 100 6.70 18.11 29.14
C LYS A 100 7.95 17.64 28.40
N VAL A 101 8.32 18.33 27.32
CA VAL A 101 9.65 18.23 26.71
C VAL A 101 10.63 19.01 27.61
N LYS A 102 11.66 18.33 28.10
CA LYS A 102 12.88 18.98 28.59
C LYS A 102 13.90 18.90 27.45
N ALA A 103 14.38 20.07 27.08
CA ALA A 103 15.47 20.30 26.15
C ALA A 103 16.80 19.85 26.76
N ASP A 104 17.71 19.41 25.89
CA ASP A 104 19.17 19.46 26.00
C ASP A 104 19.75 19.05 24.61
N PRO A 105 20.98 19.44 24.23
CA PRO A 105 21.22 20.41 23.16
C PRO A 105 21.80 19.85 21.84
N VAL A 106 21.82 20.73 20.84
CA VAL A 106 22.55 20.64 19.57
C VAL A 106 23.96 20.05 19.75
N VAL A 107 24.27 19.01 18.99
CA VAL A 107 25.64 18.56 18.68
C VAL A 107 25.72 18.39 17.15
N GLU A 108 26.53 19.24 16.54
CA GLU A 108 27.08 19.09 15.20
C GLU A 108 28.13 17.96 15.18
N ALA A 109 28.31 17.34 14.00
CA ALA A 109 29.49 16.56 13.55
C ALA A 109 29.68 15.11 14.07
N GLN A 110 29.27 14.11 13.26
CA GLN A 110 30.14 13.27 12.40
C GLN A 110 29.33 12.10 11.79
N PRO A 111 29.47 11.78 10.50
CA PRO A 111 28.75 10.69 9.84
C PRO A 111 29.53 9.38 9.98
N GLU A 112 29.29 8.61 11.04
CA GLU A 112 29.76 7.24 11.10
C GLU A 112 28.58 6.34 10.73
N LEU A 113 28.55 5.90 9.46
CA LEU A 113 27.72 4.78 9.03
C LEU A 113 27.93 3.65 10.03
N THR A 114 26.84 3.20 10.65
CA THR A 114 26.86 2.05 11.54
C THR A 114 27.50 0.85 10.82
N GLU A 115 28.33 0.08 11.51
CA GLU A 115 29.03 -1.10 10.97
C GLU A 115 28.09 -2.03 10.19
N GLU A 116 26.83 -2.13 10.62
CA GLU A 116 25.77 -2.90 9.96
C GLU A 116 25.39 -2.37 8.56
N GLU A 117 25.44 -1.05 8.30
CA GLU A 117 25.20 -0.49 6.97
C GLU A 117 26.40 -0.69 6.03
N GLN A 118 27.63 -0.70 6.57
CA GLN A 118 28.82 -1.03 5.78
C GLN A 118 28.88 -2.52 5.44
N GLU A 119 28.47 -3.41 6.34
CA GLU A 119 28.34 -4.84 6.05
C GLU A 119 27.29 -5.12 4.97
N MET A 120 26.13 -4.43 5.00
CA MET A 120 25.12 -4.60 3.95
C MET A 120 25.52 -4.01 2.59
N MET A 121 26.33 -2.96 2.56
CA MET A 121 26.87 -2.42 1.31
C MET A 121 28.00 -3.31 0.75
N ALA A 122 28.83 -3.89 1.61
CA ALA A 122 29.87 -4.84 1.22
C ALA A 122 29.30 -6.18 0.73
N GLU A 123 28.19 -6.66 1.31
CA GLU A 123 27.51 -7.87 0.85
C GLU A 123 26.78 -7.64 -0.49
N ALA A 124 26.26 -6.43 -0.74
CA ALA A 124 25.73 -6.05 -2.04
C ALA A 124 26.84 -5.96 -3.13
N GLU A 125 28.03 -5.45 -2.80
CA GLU A 125 29.18 -5.48 -3.70
C GLU A 125 29.70 -6.91 -3.96
N ALA A 126 29.55 -7.84 -3.01
CA ALA A 126 29.91 -9.25 -3.19
C ALA A 126 28.89 -10.01 -4.07
N ASP A 127 27.63 -9.58 -4.11
CA ASP A 127 26.62 -10.12 -5.03
C ASP A 127 26.86 -9.65 -6.49
N ASP A 128 27.46 -8.47 -6.69
CA ASP A 128 27.91 -7.96 -8.01
C ASP A 128 29.07 -8.79 -8.62
N GLU A 129 29.65 -9.73 -7.89
CA GLU A 129 30.70 -10.64 -8.37
C GLU A 129 30.17 -11.90 -9.07
N TRP A 130 28.85 -12.12 -9.13
CA TRP A 130 28.26 -13.22 -9.89
C TRP A 130 27.94 -12.79 -11.33
N ILE A 131 28.59 -13.45 -12.29
CA ILE A 131 28.41 -13.17 -13.72
C ILE A 131 27.64 -14.34 -14.34
N GLU A 132 26.65 -14.04 -15.19
CA GLU A 132 25.91 -15.04 -15.95
C GLU A 132 26.77 -15.53 -17.13
N ASP A 133 27.02 -16.83 -17.20
CA ASP A 133 27.73 -17.45 -18.32
C ASP A 133 26.85 -17.58 -19.57
N ALA A 134 27.45 -17.96 -20.71
CA ALA A 134 26.72 -18.09 -21.98
C ALA A 134 25.61 -19.15 -21.97
N ASP A 135 25.61 -20.03 -20.97
CA ASP A 135 24.62 -21.09 -20.77
C ASP A 135 23.53 -20.69 -19.74
N GLY A 136 23.58 -19.44 -19.25
CA GLY A 136 22.59 -18.88 -18.33
C GLY A 136 22.77 -19.33 -16.87
N ASN A 137 23.94 -19.84 -16.50
CA ASN A 137 24.28 -20.16 -15.12
C ASN A 137 25.05 -19.00 -14.48
N PHE A 138 24.65 -18.62 -13.26
CA PHE A 138 25.41 -17.67 -12.46
C PHE A 138 26.66 -18.37 -11.93
N VAL A 139 27.83 -17.86 -12.26
CA VAL A 139 29.13 -18.31 -11.73
C VAL A 139 29.83 -17.15 -11.05
N LYS A 140 30.42 -17.40 -9.88
CA LYS A 140 31.25 -16.39 -9.21
C LYS A 140 32.44 -16.05 -10.08
N LYS A 141 32.71 -14.76 -10.27
CA LYS A 141 33.92 -14.25 -10.92
C LYS A 141 35.12 -14.82 -10.18
N GLN A 142 35.74 -15.86 -10.73
CA GLN A 142 36.98 -16.37 -10.16
C GLN A 142 38.00 -15.25 -10.27
N GLY A 143 38.45 -14.76 -9.11
CA GLY A 143 39.57 -13.83 -9.03
C GLY A 143 40.80 -14.51 -9.62
N ASP A 144 41.40 -13.88 -10.62
CA ASP A 144 42.77 -14.14 -11.04
C ASP A 144 43.73 -13.45 -10.05
#